data_AF-A0A8T4CZ76-F1
#
_entry.id   AF-A0A8T4CZ76-F1
#
_cell.length_a   1.000
_cell.length_b   1.000
_cell.length_c   1.000
_cell.angle_alpha   90.00
_cell.angle_beta   90.00
_cell.angle_gamma   90.00
#
_symmetry.space_group_name_H-M   'P 1'
#
loop_
_entity.id
_entity.type
_entity.pdbx_description
1 polymer ?
#
loop_
_entity_poly.entity_id
_entity_poly.type
_entity_poly.pdbx_seq_one_letter_code
_entity_poly.pdbx_strand_id
1 'polypeptide(L)'
;MEFITTVEGISKSVIEELAKDTNVDYIVTIKDESEDEGWIGLEEIDDSVVNKDDTSKGYEEQYIITIYREGKGTREHKVEKTKTVQMEGILSEVISDLTKHKFLKLNSKVLVVVDSSISKKYHTSILILDVDKVLYRIGRFDLAEKMSSETIIETIIELAQEIGREGREGKKVGTLFVIGDEDELKPYSKQLIMNPFKGYEKENLDVVNNQNLGETIKNFAQLDGAFIIDNEGHFLSAGTYLDVDTSDIKPFAGWGTKHLAATAITNITSSVAVLVSESGGAVKVFKNGKLILKLR
;
A
#
# COMPACT_ATOMS: atom_id res chain seq x y z
N MET A 1 15.46 12.19 -30.21
CA MET A 1 14.33 11.65 -29.42
C MET A 1 14.38 12.39 -28.09
N GLU A 2 13.67 13.52 -28.10
CA GLU A 2 13.80 14.62 -27.14
C GLU A 2 13.03 14.29 -25.87
N PHE A 3 13.72 14.39 -24.74
CA PHE A 3 13.05 14.55 -23.46
C PHE A 3 12.51 15.99 -23.46
N ILE A 4 11.20 16.14 -23.65
CA ILE A 4 10.53 17.43 -23.60
C ILE A 4 10.41 17.80 -22.12
N THR A 5 11.04 18.93 -21.80
CA THR A 5 10.82 19.80 -20.64
C THR A 5 11.24 19.23 -19.29
N THR A 6 12.52 19.47 -19.01
CA THR A 6 12.98 20.16 -17.79
C THR A 6 11.85 20.54 -16.85
N VAL A 7 11.77 19.87 -15.71
CA VAL A 7 11.28 20.54 -14.51
C VAL A 7 12.10 21.83 -14.38
N GLU A 8 11.44 22.99 -14.37
CA GLU A 8 12.08 24.30 -14.54
C GLU A 8 13.26 24.48 -13.57
N GLY A 9 14.48 24.58 -14.11
CA GLY A 9 15.68 24.93 -13.34
C GLY A 9 16.70 23.81 -13.09
N ILE A 10 16.46 22.56 -13.54
CA ILE A 10 17.45 21.47 -13.40
C ILE A 10 17.73 20.80 -14.75
N SER A 11 19.02 20.69 -15.09
CA SER A 11 19.44 20.05 -16.35
C SER A 11 19.31 18.52 -16.28
N LYS A 12 19.04 17.92 -17.44
CA LYS A 12 18.98 16.46 -17.61
C LYS A 12 20.23 15.74 -17.08
N SER A 13 21.41 16.32 -17.33
CA SER A 13 22.68 15.73 -16.90
C SER A 13 22.77 15.59 -15.37
N VAL A 14 22.25 16.57 -14.63
CA VAL A 14 22.23 16.54 -13.15
C VAL A 14 21.29 15.44 -12.65
N ILE A 15 20.12 15.28 -13.27
CA ILE A 15 19.16 14.23 -12.90
C ILE A 15 19.73 12.84 -13.19
N GLU A 16 20.41 12.66 -14.32
CA GLU A 16 21.06 11.40 -14.68
C GLU A 16 22.26 11.06 -13.78
N GLU A 17 23.06 12.06 -13.40
CA GLU A 17 24.17 11.91 -12.46
C GLU A 17 23.65 11.51 -11.08
N LEU A 18 22.65 12.23 -10.57
CA LEU A 18 22.02 11.92 -9.29
C LEU A 18 21.40 10.52 -9.28
N ALA A 19 20.74 10.11 -10.37
CA ALA A 19 20.17 8.77 -10.49
C ALA A 19 21.24 7.67 -10.42
N LYS A 20 22.42 7.90 -11.02
CA LYS A 20 23.56 6.97 -10.95
C LYS A 20 24.13 6.90 -9.53
N ASP A 21 24.37 8.05 -8.90
CA ASP A 21 24.96 8.14 -7.57
C ASP A 21 24.06 7.52 -6.49
N THR A 22 22.74 7.60 -6.69
CA THR A 22 21.74 7.12 -5.73
C THR A 22 21.25 5.70 -6.03
N ASN A 23 21.73 5.10 -7.11
CA ASN A 23 21.40 3.74 -7.55
C ASN A 23 19.89 3.48 -7.61
N VAL A 24 19.16 4.35 -8.31
CA VAL A 24 17.71 4.20 -8.54
C VAL A 24 17.42 3.39 -9.79
N ASP A 25 16.29 2.70 -9.81
CA ASP A 25 15.85 1.87 -10.93
C ASP A 25 15.06 2.66 -11.99
N TYR A 26 14.39 3.74 -11.57
CA TYR A 26 13.52 4.57 -12.41
C TYR A 26 13.68 6.05 -12.09
N ILE A 27 13.47 6.88 -13.10
CA ILE A 27 13.28 8.32 -12.96
C ILE A 27 11.85 8.62 -13.40
N VAL A 28 11.10 9.34 -12.56
CA VAL A 28 9.71 9.71 -12.83
C VAL A 28 9.60 11.22 -12.74
N THR A 29 9.06 11.85 -13.77
CA THR A 29 8.63 13.26 -13.70
C THR A 29 7.11 13.34 -13.62
N ILE A 30 6.61 14.30 -12.86
CA ILE A 30 5.17 14.55 -12.68
C ILE A 30 4.91 16.01 -13.00
N LYS A 31 4.02 16.25 -13.96
CA LYS A 31 3.55 17.58 -14.34
C LYS A 31 2.02 17.62 -14.28
N ASP A 32 1.47 18.74 -13.83
CA ASP A 32 0.04 19.00 -13.92
C ASP A 32 -0.35 19.51 -15.33
N GLU A 33 -1.30 18.84 -15.99
CA GLU A 33 -1.78 19.24 -17.34
C GLU A 33 -2.52 20.59 -17.36
N SER A 34 -3.09 21.01 -16.22
CA SER A 34 -3.90 22.22 -16.12
C SER A 34 -3.11 23.52 -15.92
N GLU A 35 -1.80 23.45 -15.67
CA GLU A 35 -0.94 24.63 -15.48
C GLU A 35 -0.14 25.03 -16.74
N ASP A 36 -0.50 24.52 -17.93
CA ASP A 36 0.15 24.91 -19.20
C ASP A 36 -0.32 26.28 -19.77
N GLU A 37 -1.14 27.05 -19.05
CA GLU A 37 -1.44 28.44 -19.42
C GLU A 37 -0.53 29.44 -18.69
N GLY A 38 0.61 29.75 -19.33
CA GLY A 38 1.12 31.12 -19.43
C GLY A 38 1.66 31.80 -18.17
N TRP A 39 2.98 32.01 -18.17
CA TRP A 39 3.60 33.18 -17.55
C TRP A 39 2.84 34.45 -17.99
N ILE A 40 1.99 35.01 -17.13
CA ILE A 40 1.50 36.38 -17.27
C ILE A 40 2.66 37.26 -16.83
N GLY A 41 3.47 37.69 -17.81
CA GLY A 41 4.35 38.83 -17.63
C GLY A 41 3.53 40.03 -17.17
N LEU A 42 4.09 40.81 -16.27
CA LEU A 42 3.59 42.12 -15.85
C LEU A 42 3.60 43.11 -17.04
N GLU A 43 2.70 42.94 -18.02
CA GLU A 43 2.36 43.99 -18.99
C GLU A 43 0.85 43.97 -19.30
N GLU A 44 0.25 45.15 -19.09
CA GLU A 44 -1.10 45.60 -19.48
C GLU A 44 -2.31 45.02 -18.72
N ILE A 45 -2.65 45.72 -17.63
CA ILE A 45 -4.04 45.93 -17.22
C ILE A 45 -4.71 46.76 -18.32
N ASP A 46 -5.66 46.19 -19.05
CA ASP A 46 -6.72 46.95 -19.71
C ASP A 46 -8.08 46.52 -19.14
N ASP A 47 -8.72 47.46 -18.44
CA ASP A 47 -10.05 47.35 -17.89
C ASP A 47 -11.08 47.49 -19.02
N SER A 48 -11.44 46.39 -19.68
CA SER A 48 -12.78 46.30 -20.28
C SER A 48 -13.21 44.88 -20.65
N VAL A 49 -14.52 44.64 -20.45
CA VAL A 49 -15.33 43.48 -20.88
C VAL A 49 -15.42 42.33 -19.87
N VAL A 50 -16.20 42.58 -18.83
CA VAL A 50 -17.03 41.52 -18.23
C VAL A 50 -18.16 41.22 -19.20
N ASN A 51 -18.17 40.01 -19.77
CA ASN A 51 -19.44 39.40 -20.19
C ASN A 51 -19.48 37.95 -19.71
N LYS A 52 -20.45 37.70 -18.82
CA LYS A 52 -20.92 36.38 -18.46
C LYS A 52 -21.68 35.82 -19.66
N ASP A 53 -21.23 34.68 -20.14
CA ASP A 53 -22.06 33.51 -20.48
C ASP A 53 -21.25 32.65 -21.45
N ASP A 54 -20.60 31.61 -20.92
CA ASP A 54 -20.56 30.35 -21.67
C ASP A 54 -20.46 29.15 -20.71
N THR A 55 -21.42 28.25 -20.86
CA THR A 55 -21.53 26.97 -20.16
C THR A 55 -21.12 25.91 -21.16
N SER A 56 -19.84 25.54 -21.20
CA SER A 56 -19.31 24.21 -21.57
C SER A 56 -17.83 24.29 -21.95
N LYS A 57 -16.97 23.69 -21.11
CA LYS A 57 -15.72 23.01 -21.51
C LYS A 57 -15.20 22.25 -20.28
N GLY A 58 -15.17 20.93 -20.38
CA GLY A 58 -14.59 20.06 -19.36
C GLY A 58 -13.10 20.32 -19.27
N TYR A 59 -12.64 20.69 -18.08
CA TYR A 59 -11.22 20.81 -17.77
C TYR A 59 -10.65 19.39 -17.60
N GLU A 60 -9.65 19.03 -18.39
CA GLU A 60 -8.94 17.74 -18.27
C GLU A 60 -8.10 17.76 -16.98
N GLU A 61 -8.58 17.11 -15.92
CA GLU A 61 -7.91 17.00 -14.62
C GLU A 61 -6.97 15.78 -14.59
N GLN A 62 -5.83 15.83 -15.30
CA GLN A 62 -4.83 14.74 -15.29
C GLN A 62 -3.41 15.24 -14.95
N TYR A 63 -2.59 14.32 -14.43
CA TYR A 63 -1.13 14.47 -14.33
C TYR A 63 -0.48 13.78 -15.52
N ILE A 64 0.49 14.44 -16.14
CA ILE A 64 1.35 13.88 -17.18
C ILE A 64 2.60 13.32 -16.52
N ILE A 65 2.82 12.02 -16.67
CA ILE A 65 3.91 11.29 -16.03
C ILE A 65 4.89 10.82 -17.08
N THR A 66 6.16 11.20 -16.95
CA THR A 66 7.24 10.63 -17.77
C THR A 66 8.06 9.65 -16.95
N ILE A 67 8.14 8.41 -17.41
CA ILE A 67 8.88 7.32 -16.77
C ILE A 67 10.09 6.98 -17.62
N TYR A 68 11.28 7.09 -17.05
CA TYR A 68 12.53 6.64 -17.65
C TYR A 68 13.13 5.48 -16.91
N ARG A 69 13.68 4.55 -17.68
CA ARG A 69 14.49 3.44 -17.19
C ARG A 69 15.69 3.22 -18.10
N GLU A 70 16.85 3.12 -17.48
CA GLU A 70 18.09 2.83 -18.20
C GLU A 70 17.97 1.54 -19.02
N GLY A 71 18.41 1.61 -20.28
CA GLY A 71 18.33 0.51 -21.25
C GLY A 71 16.92 0.18 -21.78
N LYS A 72 15.86 0.84 -21.29
CA LYS A 72 14.47 0.66 -21.80
C LYS A 72 13.85 1.92 -22.40
N GLY A 73 14.49 3.06 -22.24
CA GLY A 73 14.03 4.35 -22.76
C GLY A 73 12.90 4.96 -21.93
N THR A 74 12.23 5.94 -22.53
CA THR A 74 11.21 6.77 -21.88
C THR A 74 9.81 6.34 -22.29
N ARG A 75 8.85 6.45 -21.36
CA ARG A 75 7.43 6.26 -21.60
C ARG A 75 6.65 7.38 -20.95
N GLU A 76 5.55 7.77 -21.58
CA GLU A 76 4.59 8.71 -21.02
C GLU A 76 3.35 7.95 -20.56
N HIS A 77 2.72 8.42 -19.49
CA HIS A 77 1.48 7.88 -18.95
C HIS A 77 0.67 9.02 -18.30
N LYS A 78 -0.65 9.01 -18.47
CA LYS A 78 -1.53 10.00 -17.83
C LYS A 78 -2.20 9.38 -16.61
N VAL A 79 -2.24 10.12 -15.51
CA VAL A 79 -2.91 9.71 -14.26
C VAL A 79 -4.04 10.68 -13.99
N GLU A 80 -5.27 10.18 -13.87
CA GLU A 80 -6.43 11.00 -13.49
C GLU A 80 -6.25 11.55 -12.08
N LYS A 81 -6.50 12.84 -11.88
CA LYS A 81 -6.36 13.45 -10.55
C LYS A 81 -7.48 13.00 -9.62
N THR A 82 -7.12 12.76 -8.36
CA THR A 82 -8.09 12.75 -7.26
C THR A 82 -8.27 14.13 -6.63
N LYS A 83 -9.14 14.24 -5.61
CA LYS A 83 -9.32 15.46 -4.81
C LYS A 83 -8.08 15.87 -3.99
N THR A 84 -7.00 15.11 -4.08
CA THR A 84 -5.79 15.26 -3.28
C THR A 84 -4.91 16.39 -3.81
N VAL A 85 -4.66 17.39 -2.97
CA VAL A 85 -3.86 18.57 -3.34
C VAL A 85 -2.52 18.67 -2.61
N GLN A 86 -2.24 17.71 -1.71
CA GLN A 86 -0.99 17.61 -0.96
C GLN A 86 0.01 16.76 -1.74
N MET A 87 1.25 17.24 -1.83
CA MET A 87 2.32 16.59 -2.58
C MET A 87 2.50 15.11 -2.23
N GLU A 88 2.52 14.74 -0.95
CA GLU A 88 2.68 13.33 -0.54
C GLU A 88 1.55 12.44 -1.05
N GLY A 89 0.31 12.95 -1.07
CA GLY A 89 -0.84 12.22 -1.56
C GLY A 89 -0.83 12.07 -3.08
N ILE A 90 -0.42 13.12 -3.81
CA ILE A 90 -0.22 13.07 -5.27
C ILE A 90 0.88 12.05 -5.63
N LEU A 91 2.01 12.09 -4.92
CA LEU A 91 3.09 11.12 -5.11
C LEU A 91 2.61 9.68 -4.87
N SER A 92 1.80 9.48 -3.83
CA SER A 92 1.23 8.17 -3.49
C SER A 92 0.30 7.65 -4.59
N GLU A 93 -0.59 8.50 -5.09
CA GLU A 93 -1.51 8.20 -6.19
C GLU A 93 -0.76 7.80 -7.47
N VAL A 94 0.22 8.61 -7.87
CA VAL A 94 1.04 8.35 -9.06
C VAL A 94 1.82 7.04 -8.92
N ILE A 95 2.51 6.81 -7.80
CA ILE A 95 3.29 5.58 -7.60
C ILE A 95 2.38 4.34 -7.59
N SER A 96 1.19 4.43 -6.99
CA SER A 96 0.19 3.37 -7.00
C SER A 96 -0.27 3.04 -8.43
N ASP A 97 -0.64 4.05 -9.21
CA ASP A 97 -1.11 3.86 -10.58
C ASP A 97 -0.01 3.29 -11.49
N LEU A 98 1.21 3.82 -11.42
CA LEU A 98 2.34 3.33 -12.20
C LEU A 98 2.69 1.88 -11.84
N THR A 99 2.54 1.48 -10.58
CA THR A 99 2.75 0.08 -10.17
C THR A 99 1.65 -0.83 -10.71
N LYS A 100 0.38 -0.39 -10.63
CA LYS A 100 -0.78 -1.11 -11.16
C LYS A 100 -0.67 -1.36 -12.67
N HIS A 101 -0.18 -0.37 -13.42
CA HIS A 101 0.05 -0.45 -14.86
C HIS A 101 1.42 -1.04 -15.24
N LYS A 102 2.19 -1.56 -14.26
CA LYS A 102 3.49 -2.24 -14.44
C LYS A 102 4.60 -1.38 -15.04
N PHE A 103 4.52 -0.06 -14.92
CA PHE A 103 5.62 0.85 -15.22
C PHE A 103 6.72 0.73 -14.17
N LEU A 104 6.33 0.67 -12.89
CA LEU A 104 7.22 0.45 -11.76
C LEU A 104 7.17 -1.01 -11.28
N LYS A 105 8.28 -1.48 -10.71
CA LYS A 105 8.36 -2.80 -10.08
C LYS A 105 8.40 -2.65 -8.56
N LEU A 106 7.88 -3.64 -7.85
CA LEU A 106 8.17 -3.81 -6.42
C LEU A 106 9.68 -4.03 -6.21
N ASN A 107 10.15 -3.72 -5.01
CA ASN A 107 11.54 -3.64 -4.59
C ASN A 107 12.38 -2.73 -5.49
N SER A 108 11.85 -1.56 -5.86
CA SER A 108 12.58 -0.59 -6.67
C SER A 108 12.63 0.79 -6.04
N LYS A 109 13.71 1.51 -6.34
CA LYS A 109 13.88 2.91 -5.96
C LYS A 109 13.59 3.81 -7.14
N VAL A 110 12.88 4.90 -6.88
CA VAL A 110 12.47 5.86 -7.89
C VAL A 110 12.96 7.25 -7.49
N LEU A 111 13.64 7.90 -8.42
CA LEU A 111 13.90 9.33 -8.35
C LEU A 111 12.71 10.07 -8.94
N VAL A 112 11.94 10.75 -8.11
CA VAL A 112 10.81 11.56 -8.55
C VAL A 112 11.22 13.01 -8.65
N VAL A 113 10.94 13.63 -9.79
CA VAL A 113 11.17 15.05 -10.05
C VAL A 113 9.83 15.71 -10.29
N VAL A 114 9.51 16.74 -9.51
CA VAL A 114 8.26 17.48 -9.66
C VAL A 114 8.54 18.98 -9.71
N ASP A 115 7.74 19.71 -10.49
CA ASP A 115 7.84 21.17 -10.61
C ASP A 115 6.99 21.89 -9.54
N SER A 116 6.83 23.20 -9.73
CA SER A 116 5.99 24.05 -8.89
C SER A 116 4.50 23.71 -8.95
N SER A 117 4.01 23.11 -10.03
CA SER A 117 2.58 22.74 -10.15
C SER A 117 2.17 21.74 -9.07
N ILE A 118 3.09 20.84 -8.70
CA ILE A 118 2.87 19.83 -7.68
C ILE A 118 3.39 20.27 -6.32
N SER A 119 4.60 20.85 -6.28
CA SER A 119 5.26 21.16 -5.00
C SER A 119 4.77 22.47 -4.37
N LYS A 120 4.19 23.39 -5.15
CA LYS A 120 3.63 24.73 -4.80
C LYS A 120 4.60 25.72 -4.13
N LYS A 121 5.56 25.22 -3.35
CA LYS A 121 6.51 25.98 -2.53
C LYS A 121 7.90 26.09 -3.15
N TYR A 122 8.27 25.15 -4.02
CA TYR A 122 9.57 25.08 -4.65
C TYR A 122 9.40 25.09 -6.18
N HIS A 123 10.39 25.60 -6.92
CA HIS A 123 10.35 25.58 -8.38
C HIS A 123 10.57 24.16 -8.93
N THR A 124 11.44 23.40 -8.24
CA THR A 124 11.70 21.98 -8.51
C THR A 124 11.90 21.28 -7.17
N SER A 125 11.32 20.09 -7.03
CA SER A 125 11.63 19.17 -5.93
C SER A 125 12.08 17.83 -6.49
N ILE A 126 13.17 17.28 -5.94
CA ILE A 126 13.67 15.95 -6.25
C ILE A 126 13.57 15.08 -5.00
N LEU A 127 12.97 13.90 -5.13
CA LEU A 127 12.77 12.94 -4.03
C LEU A 127 13.23 11.56 -4.46
N ILE A 128 13.81 10.81 -3.53
CA ILE A 128 14.10 9.39 -3.72
C ILE A 128 13.12 8.60 -2.89
N LEU A 129 12.30 7.79 -3.54
CA LEU A 129 11.25 7.00 -2.93
C LEU A 129 11.51 5.51 -3.13
N ASP A 130 11.18 4.74 -2.10
CA ASP A 130 11.07 3.29 -2.17
C ASP A 130 9.62 2.94 -2.47
N VAL A 131 9.37 2.26 -3.60
CA VAL A 131 8.01 1.97 -4.07
C VAL A 131 7.23 1.20 -3.01
N ASP A 132 7.86 0.22 -2.37
CA ASP A 132 7.21 -0.64 -1.38
C ASP A 132 6.84 0.16 -0.13
N LYS A 133 7.67 1.14 0.29
CA LYS A 133 7.34 2.03 1.40
C LYS A 133 6.16 2.94 1.10
N VAL A 134 6.08 3.48 -0.13
CA VAL A 134 4.95 4.33 -0.54
C VAL A 134 3.66 3.50 -0.57
N LEU A 135 3.67 2.33 -1.19
CA LEU A 135 2.51 1.43 -1.25
C LEU A 135 2.11 0.93 0.14
N TYR A 136 3.07 0.68 1.01
CA TYR A 136 2.80 0.32 2.41
C TYR A 136 2.03 1.42 3.14
N ARG A 137 2.48 2.68 3.01
CA ARG A 137 1.77 3.83 3.60
C ARG A 137 0.35 3.97 3.06
N ILE A 138 0.16 3.81 1.75
CA ILE A 138 -1.18 3.86 1.13
C ILE A 138 -2.07 2.76 1.71
N GLY A 139 -1.58 1.52 1.72
CA GLY A 139 -2.29 0.39 2.30
C GLY A 139 -2.64 0.62 3.77
N ARG A 140 -1.73 1.21 4.55
CA ARG A 140 -1.97 1.63 5.94
C ARG A 140 -3.06 2.69 6.08
N PHE A 141 -3.02 3.76 5.28
CA PHE A 141 -4.06 4.80 5.33
C PHE A 141 -5.43 4.23 4.96
N ASP A 142 -5.50 3.39 3.93
CA ASP A 142 -6.72 2.69 3.53
C ASP A 142 -7.26 1.77 4.64
N LEU A 143 -6.37 1.17 5.44
CA LEU A 143 -6.72 0.37 6.62
C LEU A 143 -7.21 1.26 7.78
N ALA A 144 -6.51 2.35 8.05
CA ALA A 144 -6.80 3.29 9.15
C ALA A 144 -8.13 4.03 8.95
N GLU A 145 -8.45 4.45 7.72
CA GLU A 145 -9.73 5.12 7.41
C GLU A 145 -10.94 4.17 7.57
N LYS A 146 -10.70 2.86 7.52
CA LYS A 146 -11.74 1.83 7.51
C LYS A 146 -11.83 1.02 8.81
N MET A 147 -11.00 1.29 9.82
CA MET A 147 -10.94 0.50 11.06
C MET A 147 -10.61 1.33 12.31
N SER A 148 -11.02 0.83 13.48
CA SER A 148 -10.94 1.50 14.78
C SER A 148 -9.56 1.47 15.48
N SER A 149 -8.54 0.80 14.93
CA SER A 149 -7.20 0.82 15.52
C SER A 149 -6.09 0.47 14.51
N GLU A 150 -5.56 1.51 13.86
CA GLU A 150 -4.40 1.46 12.97
C GLU A 150 -3.20 0.74 13.62
N THR A 151 -2.96 1.02 14.90
CA THR A 151 -1.87 0.42 15.70
C THR A 151 -1.92 -1.11 15.76
N ILE A 152 -3.10 -1.71 15.94
CA ILE A 152 -3.22 -3.19 16.05
C ILE A 152 -2.78 -3.86 14.75
N ILE A 153 -3.26 -3.34 13.62
CA ILE A 153 -2.99 -3.93 12.31
C ILE A 153 -1.50 -3.81 11.99
N GLU A 154 -0.87 -2.69 12.35
CA GLU A 154 0.57 -2.50 12.22
C GLU A 154 1.36 -3.51 13.03
N THR A 155 1.05 -3.63 14.32
CA THR A 155 1.75 -4.59 15.18
C THR A 155 1.62 -6.01 14.65
N ILE A 156 0.45 -6.38 14.11
CA ILE A 156 0.24 -7.70 13.48
C ILE A 156 1.01 -7.83 12.16
N ILE A 157 1.10 -6.78 11.34
CA ILE A 157 1.90 -6.80 10.11
C ILE A 157 3.39 -6.93 10.45
N GLU A 158 3.89 -6.20 11.44
CA GLU A 158 5.28 -6.27 11.89
C GLU A 158 5.61 -7.68 12.39
N LEU A 159 4.76 -8.24 13.25
CA LEU A 159 4.88 -9.62 13.73
C LEU A 159 4.84 -10.63 12.57
N ALA A 160 3.97 -10.42 11.58
CA ALA A 160 3.89 -11.24 10.39
C ALA A 160 5.16 -11.15 9.53
N GLN A 161 5.80 -9.97 9.42
CA GLN A 161 7.07 -9.80 8.72
C GLN A 161 8.22 -10.50 9.45
N GLU A 162 8.24 -10.46 10.78
CA GLU A 162 9.20 -11.22 11.59
C GLU A 162 9.04 -12.72 11.34
N ILE A 163 7.81 -13.26 11.44
CA ILE A 163 7.52 -14.67 11.14
C ILE A 163 7.93 -15.03 9.70
N GLY A 164 7.63 -14.16 8.73
CA GLY A 164 7.98 -14.39 7.34
C GLY A 164 9.49 -14.42 7.06
N ARG A 165 10.25 -13.63 7.82
CA ARG A 165 11.72 -13.53 7.70
C ARG A 165 12.44 -14.65 8.46
N GLU A 166 12.05 -14.88 9.70
CA GLU A 166 12.72 -15.80 10.62
C GLU A 166 12.25 -17.25 10.41
N GLY A 167 10.99 -17.43 10.04
CA GLY A 167 10.32 -18.72 10.12
C GLY A 167 10.32 -19.26 11.55
N ARG A 168 10.34 -20.58 11.70
CA ARG A 168 10.49 -21.26 12.99
C ARG A 168 11.43 -22.44 12.86
N GLU A 169 12.44 -22.50 13.73
CA GLU A 169 13.43 -23.60 13.76
C GLU A 169 14.08 -23.86 12.39
N GLY A 170 14.34 -22.78 11.64
CA GLY A 170 14.95 -22.84 10.31
C GLY A 170 13.99 -23.26 9.17
N LYS A 171 12.69 -23.42 9.46
CA LYS A 171 11.65 -23.73 8.48
C LYS A 171 10.77 -22.51 8.24
N LYS A 172 10.39 -22.29 6.99
CA LYS A 172 9.37 -21.28 6.68
C LYS A 172 8.02 -21.74 7.24
N VAL A 173 7.25 -20.79 7.75
CA VAL A 173 5.93 -21.05 8.34
C VAL A 173 4.91 -20.14 7.67
N GLY A 174 3.80 -20.73 7.24
CA GLY A 174 2.65 -19.98 6.76
C GLY A 174 1.68 -19.69 7.91
N THR A 175 1.32 -18.42 8.09
CA THR A 175 0.53 -17.98 9.25
C THR A 175 -0.60 -17.07 8.81
N LEU A 176 -1.80 -17.26 9.34
CA LEU A 176 -2.96 -16.42 9.06
C LEU A 176 -3.46 -15.78 10.36
N PHE A 177 -3.56 -14.45 10.35
CA PHE A 177 -4.21 -13.65 11.37
C PHE A 177 -5.51 -13.09 10.81
N VAL A 178 -6.60 -13.15 11.58
CA VAL A 178 -7.88 -12.53 11.24
C VAL A 178 -8.28 -11.62 12.39
N ILE A 179 -8.43 -10.33 12.09
CA ILE A 179 -8.78 -9.26 13.02
C ILE A 179 -10.21 -8.84 12.72
N GLY A 180 -11.11 -8.95 13.68
CA GLY A 180 -12.50 -8.57 13.48
C GLY A 180 -13.38 -8.73 14.71
N ASP A 181 -14.67 -8.48 14.54
CA ASP A 181 -15.66 -8.69 15.59
C ASP A 181 -15.82 -10.19 15.89
N GLU A 182 -15.79 -10.57 17.18
CA GLU A 182 -15.87 -11.97 17.59
C GLU A 182 -17.19 -12.61 17.16
N ASP A 183 -18.32 -11.92 17.35
CA ASP A 183 -19.64 -12.44 17.05
C ASP A 183 -19.86 -12.60 15.54
N GLU A 184 -19.23 -11.75 14.73
CA GLU A 184 -19.23 -11.86 13.27
C GLU A 184 -18.38 -13.04 12.77
N LEU A 185 -17.24 -13.32 13.43
CA LEU A 185 -16.30 -14.38 13.03
C LEU A 185 -16.67 -15.76 13.56
N LYS A 186 -17.36 -15.83 14.70
CA LYS A 186 -17.70 -17.07 15.41
C LYS A 186 -18.47 -18.10 14.57
N PRO A 187 -19.45 -17.75 13.71
CA PRO A 187 -20.15 -18.72 12.87
C PRO A 187 -19.23 -19.49 11.91
N TYR A 188 -18.11 -18.88 11.52
CA TYR A 188 -17.14 -19.43 10.58
C TYR A 188 -15.90 -20.01 11.27
N SER A 189 -15.81 -19.92 12.60
CA SER A 189 -14.62 -20.27 13.35
C SER A 189 -14.79 -21.60 14.08
N LYS A 190 -14.01 -22.62 13.69
CA LYS A 190 -14.00 -23.94 14.31
C LYS A 190 -12.63 -24.24 14.90
N GLN A 191 -12.59 -24.44 16.21
CA GLN A 191 -11.35 -24.72 16.92
C GLN A 191 -10.83 -26.14 16.55
N LEU A 192 -9.62 -26.25 15.97
CA LEU A 192 -9.03 -27.55 15.57
C LEU A 192 -8.32 -28.26 16.72
N ILE A 193 -7.69 -27.48 17.60
CA ILE A 193 -6.88 -27.96 18.73
C ILE A 193 -7.27 -27.21 19.99
N MET A 194 -6.79 -27.61 21.17
CA MET A 194 -7.04 -26.81 22.38
C MET A 194 -6.51 -25.38 22.19
N ASN A 195 -7.37 -24.39 22.40
CA ASN A 195 -7.00 -22.98 22.26
C ASN A 195 -5.98 -22.60 23.35
N PRO A 196 -4.74 -22.22 22.99
CA PRO A 196 -3.71 -21.91 23.98
C PRO A 196 -3.95 -20.60 24.74
N PHE A 197 -4.84 -19.72 24.27
CA PHE A 197 -5.16 -18.46 24.95
C PHE A 197 -6.29 -18.59 25.98
N LYS A 198 -6.97 -19.74 25.98
CA LYS A 198 -8.12 -19.95 26.87
C LYS A 198 -7.67 -19.95 28.34
N GLY A 199 -8.26 -19.06 29.13
CA GLY A 199 -8.01 -18.95 30.58
C GLY A 199 -6.93 -17.93 30.96
N TYR A 200 -6.35 -17.21 29.99
CA TYR A 200 -5.52 -16.04 30.25
C TYR A 200 -6.37 -14.77 30.28
N GLU A 201 -5.98 -13.81 31.13
CA GLU A 201 -6.59 -12.47 31.17
C GLU A 201 -6.32 -11.70 29.88
N LYS A 202 -7.26 -10.84 29.47
CA LYS A 202 -7.20 -10.08 28.21
C LYS A 202 -5.91 -9.27 28.08
N GLU A 203 -5.45 -8.65 29.16
CA GLU A 203 -4.25 -7.81 29.18
C GLU A 203 -2.98 -8.59 28.81
N ASN A 204 -2.95 -9.91 29.09
CA ASN A 204 -1.84 -10.77 28.69
C ASN A 204 -1.90 -11.16 27.21
N LEU A 205 -3.05 -10.99 26.57
CA LEU A 205 -3.33 -11.36 25.19
C LEU A 205 -3.38 -10.15 24.24
N ASP A 206 -3.13 -8.95 24.77
CA ASP A 206 -3.08 -7.69 24.02
C ASP A 206 -1.80 -7.58 23.20
N VAL A 207 -1.93 -7.54 21.86
CA VAL A 207 -0.79 -7.45 20.94
C VAL A 207 -0.02 -6.13 21.04
N VAL A 208 -0.69 -5.04 21.41
CA VAL A 208 -0.10 -3.70 21.44
C VAL A 208 0.63 -3.47 22.76
N ASN A 209 0.01 -3.84 23.88
CA ASN A 209 0.50 -3.50 25.21
C ASN A 209 1.42 -4.58 25.82
N ASN A 210 1.30 -5.84 25.41
CA ASN A 210 2.15 -6.92 25.91
C ASN A 210 3.34 -7.22 24.97
N GLN A 211 4.48 -6.60 25.24
CA GLN A 211 5.72 -6.79 24.47
C GLN A 211 6.25 -8.23 24.44
N ASN A 212 5.88 -9.07 25.42
CA ASN A 212 6.34 -10.46 25.50
C ASN A 212 5.45 -11.43 24.70
N LEU A 213 4.29 -10.98 24.22
CA LEU A 213 3.34 -11.83 23.53
C LEU A 213 3.87 -12.29 22.17
N GLY A 214 4.62 -11.44 21.46
CA GLY A 214 5.14 -11.71 20.12
C GLY A 214 5.88 -13.04 19.99
N GLU A 215 6.81 -13.34 20.91
CA GLU A 215 7.54 -14.62 20.92
C GLU A 215 6.62 -15.83 21.15
N THR A 216 5.58 -15.66 21.98
CA THR A 216 4.56 -16.71 22.18
C THR A 216 3.77 -16.95 20.89
N ILE A 217 3.39 -15.89 20.17
CA ILE A 217 2.71 -16.01 18.89
C ILE A 217 3.60 -16.66 17.83
N LYS A 218 4.89 -16.31 17.77
CA LYS A 218 5.86 -16.98 16.87
C LYS A 218 5.97 -18.48 17.16
N ASN A 219 5.92 -18.89 18.42
CA ASN A 219 5.90 -20.32 18.79
C ASN A 219 4.62 -21.02 18.33
N PHE A 220 3.47 -20.33 18.37
CA PHE A 220 2.19 -20.86 17.92
C PHE A 220 1.95 -20.72 16.41
N ALA A 221 2.78 -19.95 15.70
CA ALA A 221 2.64 -19.72 14.25
C ALA A 221 2.66 -20.99 13.42
N GLN A 222 3.31 -22.05 13.90
CA GLN A 222 3.40 -23.35 13.26
C GLN A 222 2.11 -24.19 13.36
N LEU A 223 1.12 -23.75 14.14
CA LEU A 223 -0.14 -24.45 14.29
C LEU A 223 -0.97 -24.35 13.01
N ASP A 224 -1.74 -25.40 12.71
CA ASP A 224 -2.68 -25.33 11.60
C ASP A 224 -3.93 -24.52 11.96
N GLY A 225 -4.48 -23.79 11.01
CA GLY A 225 -5.53 -22.80 11.21
C GLY A 225 -5.03 -21.35 11.23
N ALA A 226 -5.86 -20.49 11.81
CA ALA A 226 -5.68 -19.05 11.93
C ALA A 226 -5.59 -18.63 13.42
N PHE A 227 -4.98 -17.47 13.64
CA PHE A 227 -5.19 -16.68 14.84
C PHE A 227 -6.43 -15.79 14.64
N ILE A 228 -7.30 -15.76 15.64
CA ILE A 228 -8.43 -14.82 15.69
C ILE A 228 -8.12 -13.76 16.73
N ILE A 229 -8.27 -12.50 16.34
CA ILE A 229 -7.96 -11.31 17.14
C ILE A 229 -9.20 -10.41 17.13
N ASP A 230 -9.59 -9.89 18.29
CA ASP A 230 -10.69 -8.93 18.35
C ASP A 230 -10.27 -7.53 17.87
N ASN A 231 -11.23 -6.62 17.71
CA ASN A 231 -10.96 -5.25 17.30
C ASN A 231 -10.22 -4.41 18.37
N GLU A 232 -10.06 -4.95 19.59
CA GLU A 232 -9.32 -4.34 20.70
C GLU A 232 -7.87 -4.81 20.75
N GLY A 233 -7.50 -5.82 19.96
CA GLY A 233 -6.12 -6.29 19.79
C GLY A 233 -5.80 -7.52 20.65
N HIS A 234 -6.80 -8.15 21.24
CA HIS A 234 -6.62 -9.35 22.03
C HIS A 234 -6.68 -10.60 21.15
N PHE A 235 -5.70 -11.48 21.32
CA PHE A 235 -5.74 -12.81 20.71
C PHE A 235 -6.82 -13.67 21.37
N LEU A 236 -7.88 -13.99 20.62
CA LEU A 236 -9.00 -14.81 21.07
C LEU A 236 -8.69 -16.30 20.95
N SER A 237 -8.11 -16.71 19.83
CA SER A 237 -7.76 -18.12 19.57
C SER A 237 -6.56 -18.30 18.65
N ALA A 238 -5.88 -19.43 18.79
CA ALA A 238 -4.94 -19.96 17.81
C ALA A 238 -5.37 -21.35 17.38
N GLY A 239 -5.04 -21.72 16.15
CA GLY A 239 -5.39 -23.02 15.61
C GLY A 239 -6.86 -23.14 15.18
N THR A 240 -7.43 -22.03 14.70
CA THR A 240 -8.84 -21.95 14.30
C THR A 240 -8.99 -22.23 12.81
N TYR A 241 -9.77 -23.24 12.47
CA TYR A 241 -10.22 -23.49 11.10
C TYR A 241 -11.31 -22.50 10.71
N LEU A 242 -11.16 -21.88 9.54
CA LEU A 242 -12.16 -20.99 8.97
C LEU A 242 -13.03 -21.81 8.01
N ASP A 243 -14.26 -22.09 8.43
CA ASP A 243 -15.27 -22.80 7.65
C ASP A 243 -16.03 -21.82 6.77
N VAL A 244 -15.38 -21.46 5.66
CA VAL A 244 -15.86 -20.47 4.70
C VAL A 244 -15.92 -21.09 3.31
N ASP A 245 -16.93 -20.71 2.52
CA ASP A 245 -17.02 -21.15 1.14
C ASP A 245 -15.95 -20.46 0.30
N THR A 246 -15.15 -21.25 -0.41
CA THR A 246 -14.06 -20.78 -1.27
C THR A 246 -14.27 -21.15 -2.74
N SER A 247 -15.41 -21.78 -3.07
CA SER A 247 -15.67 -22.37 -4.39
C SER A 247 -15.65 -21.34 -5.52
N ASP A 248 -16.13 -20.13 -5.26
CA ASP A 248 -16.18 -19.03 -6.23
C ASP A 248 -14.93 -18.16 -6.25
N ILE A 249 -13.97 -18.42 -5.35
CA ILE A 249 -12.73 -17.63 -5.27
C ILE A 249 -11.74 -18.19 -6.28
N LYS A 250 -11.39 -17.36 -7.27
CA LYS A 250 -10.36 -17.71 -8.25
C LYS A 250 -8.97 -17.50 -7.64
N PRO A 251 -8.21 -18.56 -7.29
CA PRO A 251 -6.87 -18.39 -6.75
C PRO A 251 -5.93 -17.82 -7.81
N PHE A 252 -5.09 -16.87 -7.40
CA PHE A 252 -3.90 -16.54 -8.19
C PHE A 252 -2.90 -17.69 -8.13
N ALA A 253 -2.03 -17.80 -9.14
CA ALA A 253 -0.99 -18.82 -9.15
C ALA A 253 -0.12 -18.76 -7.87
N GLY A 254 0.06 -19.91 -7.22
CA GLY A 254 0.83 -20.04 -5.97
C GLY A 254 0.08 -19.66 -4.69
N TRP A 255 -1.24 -19.43 -4.76
CA TRP A 255 -2.09 -19.27 -3.58
C TRP A 255 -2.57 -20.63 -3.07
N GLY A 256 -2.47 -20.84 -1.77
CA GLY A 256 -2.91 -22.05 -1.08
C GLY A 256 -4.18 -21.84 -0.25
N THR A 257 -4.48 -22.80 0.62
CA THR A 257 -5.69 -22.82 1.46
C THR A 257 -5.83 -21.59 2.34
N LYS A 258 -4.77 -21.13 3.00
CA LYS A 258 -4.81 -19.92 3.84
C LYS A 258 -5.08 -18.64 3.03
N HIS A 259 -4.65 -18.56 1.76
CA HIS A 259 -4.99 -17.42 0.88
C HIS A 259 -6.48 -17.39 0.54
N LEU A 260 -7.06 -18.56 0.24
CA LEU A 260 -8.49 -18.70 -0.04
C LEU A 260 -9.32 -18.36 1.20
N ALA A 261 -8.94 -18.89 2.37
CA ALA A 261 -9.61 -18.61 3.63
C ALA A 261 -9.57 -17.11 3.99
N ALA A 262 -8.41 -16.45 3.87
CA ALA A 262 -8.27 -15.01 4.08
C ALA A 262 -9.15 -14.18 3.14
N THR A 263 -9.23 -14.58 1.88
CA THR A 263 -10.07 -13.92 0.88
C THR A 263 -11.55 -14.11 1.20
N ALA A 264 -11.98 -15.33 1.53
CA ALA A 264 -13.37 -15.66 1.80
C ALA A 264 -13.88 -14.98 3.08
N ILE A 265 -13.14 -15.10 4.19
CA ILE A 265 -13.59 -14.57 5.48
C ILE A 265 -13.74 -13.04 5.41
N THR A 266 -12.80 -12.35 4.79
CA THR A 266 -12.86 -10.88 4.63
C THR A 266 -13.87 -10.43 3.58
N ASN A 267 -14.44 -11.33 2.78
CA ASN A 267 -15.49 -11.02 1.81
C ASN A 267 -16.89 -11.05 2.44
N ILE A 268 -17.08 -11.90 3.45
CA ILE A 268 -18.38 -12.12 4.11
C ILE A 268 -18.46 -11.47 5.50
N THR A 269 -17.34 -10.97 6.03
CA THR A 269 -17.28 -10.23 7.29
C THR A 269 -16.54 -8.90 7.12
N SER A 270 -16.64 -8.03 8.12
CA SER A 270 -15.93 -6.76 8.20
C SER A 270 -14.48 -6.92 8.66
N SER A 271 -13.96 -8.14 8.75
CA SER A 271 -12.61 -8.44 9.22
C SER A 271 -11.49 -7.97 8.27
N VAL A 272 -10.27 -7.93 8.80
CA VAL A 272 -9.01 -7.88 8.03
C VAL A 272 -8.25 -9.18 8.25
N ALA A 273 -7.65 -9.70 7.20
CA ALA A 273 -6.77 -10.86 7.30
C ALA A 273 -5.33 -10.51 6.91
N VAL A 274 -4.37 -10.84 7.77
CA VAL A 274 -2.93 -10.72 7.52
C VAL A 274 -2.33 -12.11 7.37
N LEU A 275 -1.70 -12.37 6.23
CA LEU A 275 -1.25 -13.70 5.83
C LEU A 275 0.24 -13.71 5.49
N VAL A 276 0.99 -14.57 6.16
CA VAL A 276 2.37 -14.93 5.84
C VAL A 276 2.38 -16.11 4.88
N SER A 277 3.01 -15.94 3.71
CA SER A 277 3.10 -17.01 2.70
C SER A 277 4.29 -17.94 2.98
N GLU A 278 4.03 -19.21 3.29
CA GLU A 278 5.06 -20.21 3.62
C GLU A 278 6.16 -20.33 2.56
N SER A 279 5.82 -20.33 1.27
CA SER A 279 6.79 -20.53 0.18
C SER A 279 7.81 -19.38 0.06
N GLY A 280 7.45 -18.16 0.50
CA GLY A 280 8.19 -16.95 0.16
C GLY A 280 8.40 -15.95 1.29
N GLY A 281 7.84 -16.16 2.48
CA GLY A 281 7.88 -15.22 3.60
C GLY A 281 7.06 -13.94 3.39
N ALA A 282 6.46 -13.77 2.21
CA ALA A 282 5.72 -12.55 1.87
C ALA A 282 4.46 -12.40 2.72
N VAL A 283 4.28 -11.21 3.28
CA VAL A 283 3.10 -10.81 4.03
C VAL A 283 2.06 -10.20 3.08
N LYS A 284 0.80 -10.57 3.26
CA LYS A 284 -0.33 -10.11 2.44
C LYS A 284 -1.46 -9.70 3.35
N VAL A 285 -2.11 -8.57 3.06
CA VAL A 285 -3.26 -8.09 3.82
C VAL A 285 -4.49 -8.10 2.91
N PHE A 286 -5.59 -8.64 3.44
CA PHE A 286 -6.86 -8.79 2.76
C PHE A 286 -7.96 -8.03 3.49
N LYS A 287 -8.84 -7.40 2.72
CA LYS A 287 -10.05 -6.72 3.18
C LYS A 287 -11.10 -6.78 2.08
N ASN A 288 -12.36 -6.97 2.43
CA ASN A 288 -13.48 -6.99 1.48
C ASN A 288 -13.24 -7.97 0.31
N GLY A 289 -12.67 -9.14 0.61
CA GLY A 289 -12.33 -10.17 -0.39
C GLY A 289 -11.23 -9.79 -1.36
N LYS A 290 -10.44 -8.74 -1.09
CA LYS A 290 -9.38 -8.25 -1.98
C LYS A 290 -8.05 -8.20 -1.27
N LEU A 291 -6.98 -8.52 -2.00
CA LEU A 291 -5.61 -8.23 -1.58
C LEU A 291 -5.39 -6.71 -1.67
N ILE A 292 -5.16 -6.06 -0.54
CA ILE A 292 -4.96 -4.60 -0.47
C ILE A 292 -3.50 -4.22 -0.23
N LEU A 293 -2.70 -5.11 0.37
CA LEU A 293 -1.29 -4.87 0.62
C LEU A 293 -0.49 -6.15 0.48
N LYS A 294 0.72 -6.04 -0.07
CA LYS A 294 1.69 -7.14 -0.15
C LYS A 294 3.07 -6.61 0.18
N LEU A 295 3.73 -7.24 1.15
CA LEU A 295 5.08 -6.92 1.61
C LEU A 295 5.98 -8.15 1.45
N ARG A 296 7.27 -7.91 1.28
CA ARG A 296 8.28 -8.96 1.17
C ARG A 296 9.41 -8.74 2.16
#